data_AF-A0A5C3MQX2-F1
#
_entry.id   AF-A0A5C3MQX2-F1
#
_cell.length_a   1.000
_cell.length_b   1.000
_cell.length_c   1.000
_cell.angle_alpha   90.00
_cell.angle_beta   90.00
_cell.angle_gamma   90.00
#
_symmetry.space_group_name_H-M   'P 1'
#
loop_
_entity.id
_entity.type
_entity.pdbx_description
1 polymer ?
#
loop_
_entity_poly.entity_id
_entity_poly.type
_entity_poly.pdbx_seq_one_letter_code
_entity_poly.pdbx_strand_id
1 'polypeptide(L)'
;MSAGPQPIPPLKTVLVGDLKTVPPNGKLGYFLWRRRMWLEGTFGTSLLEPWEKMILVFIWLLLTTLLLTGVVKYLPQHLHFIQRRAVYYFMGREGDVGELVHKTGAGWGAASGTEL
;
A
#
# COMPACT_ATOMS: atom_id res chain seq x y z
N MET A 1 -4.57 -55.38 0.33
CA MET A 1 -3.64 -54.35 0.82
C MET A 1 -4.40 -53.49 1.81
N SER A 2 -4.28 -53.81 3.11
CA SER A 2 -5.04 -53.16 4.18
C SER A 2 -4.35 -51.87 4.59
N ALA A 3 -5.02 -50.73 4.48
CA ALA A 3 -4.54 -49.48 5.04
C ALA A 3 -4.59 -49.60 6.57
N GLY A 4 -3.43 -49.59 7.23
CA GLY A 4 -3.35 -49.57 8.68
C GLY A 4 -4.05 -48.33 9.27
N PRO A 5 -4.41 -48.35 10.57
CA PRO A 5 -5.05 -47.22 11.23
C PRO A 5 -4.24 -45.95 11.05
N GLN A 6 -4.87 -44.89 10.54
CA GLN A 6 -4.22 -43.59 10.39
C GLN A 6 -3.77 -43.08 11.76
N PRO A 7 -2.55 -42.53 11.90
CA PRO A 7 -2.08 -42.03 13.17
C PRO A 7 -3.00 -40.90 13.64
N ILE A 8 -3.61 -41.09 14.81
CA ILE A 8 -4.49 -40.11 15.43
C ILE A 8 -3.61 -38.92 15.81
N PRO A 9 -3.94 -37.68 15.39
CA PRO A 9 -3.15 -36.52 15.78
C PRO A 9 -3.14 -36.41 17.31
N PRO A 10 -1.98 -36.11 17.94
CA PRO A 10 -1.90 -36.04 19.39
C PRO A 10 -2.85 -34.98 19.93
N LEU A 11 -3.53 -35.28 21.05
CA LEU A 11 -4.59 -34.45 21.63
C LEU A 11 -4.16 -32.99 21.88
N LYS A 12 -2.85 -32.77 22.08
CA LYS A 12 -2.24 -31.45 22.23
C LYS A 12 -2.42 -30.56 21.00
N THR A 13 -2.44 -31.12 19.78
CA THR A 13 -2.63 -30.37 18.53
C THR A 13 -4.06 -29.85 18.36
N VAL A 14 -5.04 -30.51 18.97
CA VAL A 14 -6.45 -30.11 18.95
C VAL A 14 -6.75 -29.07 20.04
N LEU A 15 -6.10 -29.19 21.20
CA LEU A 15 -6.40 -28.40 22.40
C LEU A 15 -5.52 -27.15 22.53
N VAL A 16 -4.26 -27.23 22.08
CA VAL A 16 -3.37 -26.08 21.90
C VAL A 16 -3.60 -25.62 20.47
N GLY A 17 -4.26 -24.47 20.30
CA GLY A 17 -4.63 -23.92 18.99
C GLY A 17 -3.44 -23.68 18.07
N ASP A 18 -2.96 -24.75 17.43
CA ASP A 18 -1.90 -24.76 16.42
C ASP A 18 -2.41 -24.29 15.04
N LEU A 19 -3.46 -23.47 15.03
CA LEU A 19 -4.05 -22.89 13.82
C LEU A 19 -3.37 -21.56 13.43
N LYS A 20 -2.09 -21.39 13.73
CA LYS A 20 -1.37 -20.13 13.41
C LYS A 20 -1.07 -20.01 11.91
N THR A 21 -0.96 -21.13 11.21
CA THR A 21 -0.53 -21.21 9.79
C THR A 21 -1.67 -21.44 8.81
N VAL A 22 -2.87 -21.78 9.28
CA VAL A 22 -4.01 -22.05 8.41
C VAL A 22 -4.56 -20.72 7.86
N PRO A 23 -4.67 -20.55 6.52
CA PRO A 23 -5.22 -19.33 5.96
C PRO A 23 -6.70 -19.18 6.40
N PRO A 24 -7.10 -18.01 6.93
CA PRO A 24 -8.47 -17.80 7.37
C PRO A 24 -9.44 -17.80 6.18
N ASN A 25 -10.64 -18.34 6.38
CA ASN A 25 -11.70 -18.33 5.38
C ASN A 25 -12.30 -16.92 5.23
N GLY A 26 -11.70 -16.11 4.36
CA GLY A 26 -12.17 -14.78 3.98
C GLY A 26 -11.14 -14.01 3.16
N LYS A 27 -11.58 -13.20 2.18
CA LYS A 27 -10.66 -12.47 1.27
C LYS A 27 -9.72 -11.50 2.01
N LEU A 28 -10.28 -10.73 2.95
CA LEU A 28 -9.51 -9.80 3.78
C LEU A 28 -8.57 -10.54 4.74
N GLY A 29 -9.06 -11.61 5.36
CA GLY A 29 -8.25 -12.46 6.23
C GLY A 29 -7.07 -13.08 5.49
N TYR A 30 -7.30 -13.61 4.29
CA TYR A 30 -6.25 -14.18 3.44
C TYR A 30 -5.21 -13.13 3.03
N PHE A 31 -5.64 -11.92 2.71
CA PHE A 31 -4.73 -10.82 2.38
C PHE A 31 -3.83 -10.44 3.57
N LEU A 32 -4.42 -10.27 4.77
CA LEU A 32 -3.67 -9.97 5.98
C LEU A 32 -2.73 -11.12 6.38
N TRP A 33 -3.19 -12.36 6.25
CA TRP A 33 -2.37 -13.55 6.46
C TRP A 33 -1.18 -13.58 5.51
N ARG A 34 -1.40 -13.32 4.21
CA ARG A 34 -0.33 -13.27 3.20
C ARG A 34 0.68 -12.17 3.49
N ARG A 35 0.22 -10.97 3.85
CA ARG A 35 1.11 -9.84 4.19
C ARG A 35 1.93 -10.13 5.44
N ARG A 36 1.30 -10.73 6.45
CA ARG A 36 1.97 -11.19 7.67
C ARG A 36 3.04 -12.24 7.38
N MET A 37 2.72 -13.27 6.58
CA MET A 37 3.68 -14.32 6.23
C MET A 37 4.87 -13.77 5.43
N TRP A 38 4.61 -12.79 4.54
CA TRP A 38 5.68 -12.06 3.87
C TRP A 38 6.60 -11.31 4.85
N LEU A 39 6.02 -10.61 5.84
CA LEU A 39 6.80 -9.90 6.85
C LEU A 39 7.62 -10.87 7.72
N GLU A 40 7.01 -11.97 8.18
CA GLU A 40 7.70 -13.02 8.95
C GLU A 40 8.86 -13.63 8.14
N GLY A 41 8.70 -13.80 6.82
CA GLY A 41 9.72 -14.33 5.92
C GLY A 41 10.85 -13.35 5.54
N THR A 42 10.54 -12.09 5.20
CA THR A 42 11.57 -11.15 4.71
C THR A 42 12.37 -10.51 5.84
N PHE A 43 11.76 -10.25 6.99
CA PHE A 43 12.42 -9.60 8.12
C PHE A 43 12.93 -10.58 9.16
N GLY A 44 12.76 -11.89 8.96
CA GLY A 44 13.16 -12.90 9.93
C GLY A 44 12.49 -12.68 11.30
N THR A 45 11.31 -12.07 11.33
CA THR A 45 10.64 -11.66 12.58
C THR A 45 10.23 -12.83 13.46
N SER A 46 10.36 -14.06 12.94
CA SER A 46 10.22 -15.31 13.69
C SER A 46 11.36 -15.56 14.68
N LEU A 47 12.52 -14.91 14.49
CA LEU A 47 13.70 -15.04 15.35
C LEU A 47 13.75 -13.97 16.45
N LEU A 48 12.99 -12.89 16.30
CA LEU A 48 12.99 -11.77 17.25
C LEU A 48 12.06 -12.03 18.41
N GLU A 49 12.45 -11.55 19.59
CA GLU A 49 11.59 -11.65 20.76
C GLU A 49 10.34 -10.77 20.58
N PRO A 50 9.22 -11.11 21.24
CA PRO A 50 7.97 -10.36 21.08
C PRO A 50 8.10 -8.87 21.37
N TRP A 51 9.00 -8.47 22.28
CA TRP A 51 9.23 -7.07 22.63
C TRP A 51 10.03 -6.31 21.55
N GLU A 52 11.03 -6.93 20.94
CA GLU A 52 11.84 -6.33 19.87
C GLU A 52 10.96 -6.06 18.64
N LYS A 53 10.06 -6.99 18.34
CA LYS A 53 9.06 -6.82 17.28
C LYS A 53 8.19 -5.58 17.50
N MET A 54 7.79 -5.30 18.74
CA MET A 54 6.98 -4.12 19.06
C MET A 54 7.76 -2.83 18.77
N ILE A 55 9.05 -2.79 19.11
CA ILE A 55 9.92 -1.64 18.84
C ILE A 55 10.12 -1.44 17.33
N LEU A 56 10.37 -2.52 16.57
CA LEU A 56 10.51 -2.41 15.12
C LEU A 56 9.26 -1.86 14.44
N VAL A 57 8.08 -2.34 14.83
CA VAL A 57 6.81 -1.82 14.29
C VAL A 57 6.64 -0.36 14.66
N PHE A 58 6.99 0.04 15.88
CA PHE A 58 6.91 1.44 16.32
C PHE A 58 7.83 2.35 15.51
N ILE A 59 9.10 1.95 15.34
CA ILE A 59 10.07 2.67 14.51
C ILE A 59 9.58 2.77 13.07
N TRP A 60 9.12 1.66 12.48
CA TRP A 60 8.61 1.65 11.11
C TRP A 60 7.41 2.57 10.93
N LEU A 61 6.46 2.58 11.88
CA LEU A 61 5.33 3.51 11.87
C LEU A 61 5.79 4.97 12.00
N LEU A 62 6.74 5.26 12.88
CA LEU A 62 7.30 6.60 13.07
C LEU A 62 7.97 7.09 11.77
N LEU A 63 8.84 6.28 11.16
CA LEU A 63 9.47 6.64 9.88
C LEU A 63 8.43 6.83 8.77
N THR A 64 7.42 5.95 8.69
CA THR A 64 6.41 6.01 7.64
C THR A 64 5.52 7.25 7.80
N THR A 65 5.12 7.59 9.02
CA THR A 65 4.34 8.81 9.31
C THR A 65 5.16 10.08 9.06
N LEU A 66 6.43 10.09 9.44
CA LEU A 66 7.33 11.20 9.13
C LEU A 66 7.52 11.37 7.62
N LEU A 67 7.73 10.28 6.89
CA LEU A 67 7.85 10.27 5.44
C LEU A 67 6.57 10.75 4.78
N LEU A 68 5.40 10.24 5.18
CA LEU A 68 4.09 10.67 4.68
C LEU A 68 3.87 12.16 4.92
N THR A 69 4.18 12.64 6.12
CA THR A 69 4.06 14.07 6.46
C THR A 69 5.00 14.92 5.60
N GLY A 70 6.23 14.46 5.39
CA GLY A 70 7.20 15.07 4.50
C GLY A 70 6.71 15.11 3.05
N VAL A 71 6.22 14.00 2.52
CA VAL A 71 5.66 13.92 1.15
C VAL A 71 4.45 14.85 1.02
N VAL A 72 3.48 14.80 1.94
CA VAL A 72 2.27 15.63 1.83
C VAL A 72 2.60 17.13 1.88
N LYS A 73 3.55 17.55 2.70
CA LYS A 73 3.92 18.97 2.82
C LYS A 73 4.91 19.45 1.76
N TYR A 74 5.91 18.64 1.43
CA TYR A 74 7.04 19.05 0.59
C TYR A 74 6.82 18.76 -0.89
N LEU A 75 6.18 17.64 -1.22
CA LEU A 75 5.98 17.21 -2.60
C LEU A 75 5.13 18.20 -3.42
N PRO A 76 3.99 18.76 -2.95
CA PRO A 76 3.19 19.67 -3.79
C PRO A 76 3.94 20.97 -4.14
N GLN A 77 4.78 21.46 -3.22
CA GLN A 77 5.57 22.67 -3.45
C GLN A 77 6.64 22.44 -4.52
N HIS A 78 7.26 21.27 -4.54
CA HIS A 78 8.24 20.89 -5.58
C HIS A 78 7.59 20.54 -6.93
N LEU A 79 6.42 19.91 -6.93
CA LEU A 79 5.70 19.59 -8.17
C LEU A 79 5.37 20.86 -8.97
N HIS A 80 4.92 21.93 -8.32
CA HIS A 80 4.61 23.20 -8.99
C HIS A 80 5.82 23.82 -9.72
N PHE A 81 7.02 23.61 -9.21
CA PHE A 81 8.24 24.11 -9.83
C PHE A 81 8.65 23.26 -11.03
N ILE A 82 8.65 21.94 -10.88
CA ILE A 82 8.99 21.01 -11.96
C ILE A 82 7.98 21.10 -13.10
N GLN A 83 6.69 21.24 -12.78
CA GLN A 83 5.61 21.33 -13.76
C GLN A 83 5.76 22.55 -14.67
N ARG A 84 6.08 23.74 -14.12
CA ARG A 84 6.31 24.95 -14.92
C ARG A 84 7.47 24.77 -15.91
N ARG A 85 8.55 24.12 -15.46
CA ARG A 85 9.68 23.79 -16.34
C ARG A 85 9.32 22.74 -17.38
N ALA A 86 8.60 21.68 -17.00
CA ALA A 86 8.15 20.64 -17.91
C ALA A 86 7.27 21.21 -19.03
N VAL A 87 6.34 22.11 -18.71
CA VAL A 87 5.46 22.78 -19.67
C VAL A 87 6.26 23.71 -20.60
N TYR A 88 7.25 24.43 -20.07
CA TYR A 88 8.16 25.22 -20.90
C TYR A 88 8.87 24.37 -21.95
N TYR A 89 9.41 23.20 -21.55
CA TYR A 89 10.08 22.30 -22.48
C TYR A 89 9.12 21.63 -23.47
N PHE A 90 7.87 21.36 -23.08
CA PHE A 90 6.90 20.68 -23.94
C PHE A 90 6.18 21.63 -24.92
N MET A 91 5.87 22.85 -24.50
CA MET A 91 5.07 23.81 -25.28
C MET A 91 5.88 24.99 -25.81
N GLY A 92 7.15 25.15 -25.41
CA GLY A 92 8.03 26.22 -25.91
C GLY A 92 7.61 27.64 -25.53
N ARG A 93 6.70 27.79 -24.57
CA ARG A 93 6.14 29.07 -24.10
C ARG A 93 5.88 28.95 -22.59
N GLU A 94 6.18 29.99 -21.81
CA GLU A 94 5.72 30.08 -20.41
C GLU A 94 4.19 30.15 -20.37
N GLY A 95 3.53 28.99 -20.42
CA GLY A 95 2.09 28.87 -20.21
C GLY A 95 1.82 28.49 -18.76
N ASP A 96 1.06 29.32 -18.05
CA ASP A 96 0.51 28.92 -16.76
C ASP A 96 -0.47 27.76 -17.00
N VAL A 97 -0.29 26.68 -16.25
CA VAL A 97 -1.10 25.46 -16.43
C VAL A 97 -2.56 25.75 -16.09
N GLY A 98 -2.80 26.73 -15.19
CA GLY A 98 -4.15 27.23 -14.92
C GLY A 98 -4.85 27.77 -16.17
N GLU A 99 -4.13 28.49 -17.04
CA GLU A 99 -4.69 29.01 -18.29
C GLU A 99 -4.94 27.88 -19.31
N LEU A 100 -4.03 26.91 -19.41
CA LEU A 100 -4.17 25.78 -20.32
C LEU A 100 -5.36 24.89 -19.93
N VAL A 101 -5.50 24.57 -18.64
CA VAL A 101 -6.61 23.78 -18.10
C VAL A 101 -7.93 24.54 -18.25
N HIS A 102 -7.95 25.85 -18.02
CA HIS A 102 -9.15 26.67 -18.25
C HIS A 102 -9.55 26.70 -19.73
N LYS A 103 -8.60 26.86 -20.67
CA LYS A 103 -8.87 26.81 -22.11
C LYS A 103 -9.36 25.44 -22.60
N THR A 104 -8.75 24.36 -22.12
CA THR A 104 -9.18 23.00 -22.49
C THR A 104 -10.51 22.61 -21.86
N GLY A 105 -10.76 23.01 -20.61
CA GLY A 105 -12.05 22.81 -19.94
C GLY A 105 -13.19 23.62 -20.55
N ALA A 106 -12.94 24.87 -20.95
CA ALA A 106 -13.92 25.72 -21.64
C ALA A 106 -14.29 25.18 -23.03
N GLY A 107 -13.32 24.60 -23.76
CA GLY A 107 -13.58 23.97 -25.07
C GLY A 107 -14.47 22.72 -24.97
N TRP A 108 -14.37 21.95 -23.89
CA TRP A 108 -15.22 20.78 -23.66
C TRP A 108 -16.64 21.14 -23.22
N GLY A 109 -16.82 22.15 -22.37
CA GLY A 109 -18.14 22.59 -21.90
C GLY A 109 -18.98 23.32 -22.97
N ALA A 110 -18.34 23.97 -23.94
CA ALA A 110 -19.03 24.62 -25.06
C ALA A 110 -19.50 23.62 -26.13
N ALA A 111 -18.79 22.52 -26.33
CA ALA A 111 -19.14 21.49 -27.31
C ALA A 111 -20.33 20.61 -26.88
N SER A 112 -20.65 20.53 -25.59
CA SER A 112 -21.80 19.77 -25.09
C SER A 112 -23.13 20.56 -25.10
N GLY A 113 -23.12 21.83 -25.52
CA GLY A 113 -24.28 22.73 -25.44
C GLY A 113 -25.00 23.03 -26.76
N THR A 114 -24.57 22.45 -27.89
CA THR A 114 -25.11 22.78 -29.23
C THR A 114 -26.00 21.70 -29.87
N GLU A 115 -26.54 20.75 -29.09
CA GLU A 115 -27.46 19.71 -29.58
C GLU A 115 -28.85 19.77 -28.91
N LEU A 116 -29.53 20.91 -29.02
CA LEU A 116 -30.98 21.07 -28.81
C LEU A 116 -31.52 22.06 -29.85
#